data_AF-A0A0E2ZI25-F1
#
_entry.id   AF-A0A0E2ZI25-F1
#
_cell.length_a   1.000
_cell.length_b   1.000
_cell.length_c   1.000
_cell.angle_alpha   90.00
_cell.angle_beta   90.00
_cell.angle_gamma   90.00
#
_symmetry.space_group_name_H-M   'P 1'
#
loop_
_entity.id
_entity.type
_entity.pdbx_description
1 polymer ?
#
loop_
_entity_poly.entity_id
_entity_poly.type
_entity_poly.pdbx_seq_one_letter_code
_entity_poly.pdbx_strand_id
1 'polypeptide(L)'
;MHANAIDFEDFELLQDETCVQRIIAAKEKLGKRAVILAHHYQRADVYRHADLMGDSLKLSYLAAKTDADYLVFCGVHFMAEVADILSSPEQIAILPDLAAG
;
A
#
# COMPACT_ATOMS: atom_id res chain seq x y z
N MET A 1 -14.32 4.78 4.32
CA MET A 1 -13.71 4.13 3.14
C MET A 1 -14.66 4.11 1.94
N HIS A 2 -14.34 4.84 0.86
CA HIS A 2 -14.84 4.45 -0.46
C HIS A 2 -13.86 3.41 -1.00
N ALA A 3 -14.20 2.13 -0.84
CA ALA A 3 -13.41 1.04 -1.41
C ALA A 3 -13.66 1.01 -2.92
N ASN A 4 -12.78 1.65 -3.68
CA ASN A 4 -12.68 1.40 -5.12
C ASN A 4 -11.76 0.19 -5.28
N ALA A 5 -12.36 -0.99 -5.46
CA ALA A 5 -11.61 -2.18 -5.84
C ALA A 5 -10.93 -1.92 -7.19
N ILE A 6 -9.64 -2.22 -7.27
CA ILE A 6 -8.92 -2.24 -8.54
C ILE A 6 -8.96 -3.70 -9.02
N ASP A 7 -9.53 -3.96 -10.18
CA ASP A 7 -9.50 -5.30 -10.76
C ASP A 7 -8.07 -5.67 -11.17
N PHE A 8 -7.59 -6.81 -10.67
CA PHE A 8 -6.23 -7.29 -10.92
C PHE A 8 -6.02 -7.89 -12.31
N GLU A 9 -7.10 -8.16 -13.05
CA GLU A 9 -7.08 -8.86 -14.34
C GLU A 9 -6.15 -8.17 -15.36
N ASP A 10 -6.03 -6.84 -15.31
CA ASP A 10 -5.14 -6.06 -16.17
C ASP A 10 -3.64 -6.24 -15.87
N PHE A 11 -3.29 -6.80 -14.70
CA PHE A 11 -1.91 -6.94 -14.23
C PHE A 11 -1.43 -8.40 -14.20
N GLU A 12 -2.35 -9.37 -14.19
CA GLU A 12 -2.01 -10.80 -14.05
C GLU A 12 -1.19 -11.35 -15.23
N LEU A 13 -1.39 -10.80 -16.43
CA LEU A 13 -0.68 -11.20 -17.64
C LEU A 13 0.64 -10.45 -17.85
N LEU A 14 0.99 -9.49 -16.99
CA LEU A 14 2.21 -8.72 -17.11
C LEU A 14 3.42 -9.52 -16.62
N GLN A 15 4.55 -9.35 -17.29
CA GLN A 15 5.82 -9.86 -16.79
C GLN A 15 6.25 -9.09 -15.54
N ASP A 16 6.86 -9.79 -14.57
CA ASP A 16 7.34 -9.21 -13.31
C ASP A 16 8.20 -7.96 -13.51
N GLU A 17 9.10 -7.97 -14.50
CA GLU A 17 9.95 -6.81 -14.80
C GLU A 17 9.12 -5.59 -15.23
N THR A 18 8.05 -5.81 -16.01
CA THR A 18 7.12 -4.74 -16.40
C THR A 18 6.41 -4.18 -15.16
N CYS A 19 5.95 -5.04 -14.25
CA CYS A 19 5.33 -4.62 -12.99
C CYS A 19 6.30 -3.79 -12.14
N VAL A 20 7.56 -4.24 -12.00
CA VAL A 20 8.61 -3.51 -11.28
C VAL A 20 8.82 -2.11 -11.86
N GLN A 21 8.95 -1.98 -13.18
CA GLN A 21 9.15 -0.67 -13.82
C GLN A 21 7.96 0.26 -13.63
N ARG A 22 6.73 -0.28 -13.68
CA ARG A 22 5.51 0.49 -13.44
C ARG A 22 5.44 1.01 -12.01
N ILE A 23 5.79 0.18 -11.02
CA ILE A 23 5.83 0.59 -9.61
C ILE A 23 6.85 1.71 -9.41
N ILE A 24 8.06 1.56 -9.97
CA ILE A 24 9.11 2.60 -9.87
C ILE A 24 8.63 3.91 -10.50
N ALA A 25 8.13 3.88 -11.73
CA ALA A 25 7.64 5.07 -12.41
C ALA A 25 6.47 5.75 -11.65
N ALA A 26 5.58 4.97 -11.04
CA ALA A 26 4.50 5.50 -10.23
C ALA A 26 5.02 6.18 -8.95
N LYS A 27 5.98 5.56 -8.25
CA LYS A 27 6.63 6.15 -7.07
C LYS A 27 7.36 7.45 -7.41
N GLU A 28 8.08 7.49 -8.53
CA GLU A 28 8.76 8.71 -8.99
C GLU A 28 7.77 9.83 -9.31
N LYS A 29 6.67 9.50 -9.99
CA LYS A 29 5.62 10.47 -10.36
C LYS A 29 4.88 11.02 -9.15
N LEU A 30 4.60 10.19 -8.16
CA LEU A 30 3.85 10.56 -6.95
C LEU A 30 4.75 11.17 -5.88
N GLY A 31 6.04 10.84 -5.87
CA GLY A 31 7.01 11.30 -4.89
C GLY A 31 6.53 11.02 -3.46
N LYS A 32 6.63 12.04 -2.60
CA LYS A 32 6.23 11.96 -1.19
C LYS A 32 4.72 11.83 -0.95
N ARG A 33 3.90 12.02 -1.98
CA ARG A 33 2.44 11.93 -1.84
C ARG A 33 1.95 10.50 -1.66
N ALA A 34 2.76 9.50 -2.01
CA ALA A 34 2.39 8.10 -1.87
C ALA A 34 3.47 7.33 -1.09
N VAL A 35 3.03 6.49 -0.17
CA VAL A 35 3.90 5.56 0.56
C VAL A 35 3.33 4.16 0.51
N ILE A 36 4.22 3.19 0.34
CA ILE A 36 3.90 1.75 0.37
C ILE A 36 4.24 1.20 1.75
N LEU A 37 3.21 0.70 2.44
CA LEU A 37 3.32 0.04 3.74
C LEU A 37 3.25 -1.47 3.55
N ALA A 38 4.29 -2.21 3.91
CA ALA A 38 4.34 -3.66 3.75
C ALA A 38 4.44 -4.40 5.08
N HIS A 39 3.55 -5.36 5.27
CA HIS A 39 3.65 -6.29 6.40
C HIS A 39 4.83 -7.26 6.20
N HIS A 40 5.44 -7.73 7.30
CA HIS A 40 6.59 -8.65 7.25
C HIS A 40 6.30 -9.99 6.55
N TYR A 41 5.03 -10.38 6.40
CA TYR A 41 4.64 -11.60 5.69
C TYR A 41 4.46 -11.41 4.18
N GLN A 42 4.74 -10.22 3.65
CA GLN A 42 4.68 -10.01 2.21
C GLN A 42 5.80 -10.75 1.48
N ARG A 43 5.49 -11.13 0.24
CA ARG A 43 6.47 -11.71 -0.68
C ARG A 43 7.61 -10.71 -0.94
N ALA A 44 8.81 -11.22 -1.19
CA ALA A 44 10.02 -10.40 -1.38
C ALA A 44 9.92 -9.41 -2.55
N ASP A 45 9.17 -9.78 -3.59
CA ASP A 45 8.88 -8.95 -4.77
C ASP A 45 7.98 -7.75 -4.47
N VAL A 46 7.07 -7.85 -3.50
CA VAL A 46 6.31 -6.72 -2.97
C VAL A 46 7.16 -5.94 -1.96
N TYR A 47 7.82 -6.67 -1.05
CA TYR A 47 8.57 -6.09 0.07
C TYR A 47 9.70 -5.16 -0.38
N ARG A 48 10.38 -5.46 -1.50
CA ARG A 48 11.43 -4.60 -2.09
C ARG A 48 10.94 -3.20 -2.47
N HIS A 49 9.64 -2.99 -2.61
CA HIS A 49 9.06 -1.70 -2.96
C HIS A 49 8.55 -0.90 -1.76
N ALA A 50 8.58 -1.49 -0.57
CA ALA A 50 8.07 -0.89 0.66
C ALA A 50 8.87 0.36 1.05
N ASP A 51 8.16 1.41 1.45
CA ASP A 51 8.73 2.60 2.08
C ASP A 51 8.74 2.44 3.60
N LEU A 52 7.71 1.78 4.13
CA LEU A 52 7.53 1.51 5.56
C LEU A 52 7.26 0.02 5.78
N MET A 53 7.89 -0.55 6.80
CA MET A 53 7.84 -1.98 7.10
C MET A 53 7.61 -2.24 8.58
N GLY A 54 6.73 -3.18 8.90
CA GLY A 54 6.38 -3.48 10.28
C GLY A 54 5.33 -4.58 10.44
N ASP A 55 5.02 -4.85 11.71
CA ASP A 55 3.77 -5.49 12.10
C ASP A 55 2.59 -4.51 12.00
N SER A 56 1.38 -4.99 12.29
CA SER A 56 0.15 -4.20 12.19
C SER A 56 0.17 -2.91 13.02
N LEU A 57 0.64 -2.99 14.26
CA LEU A 57 0.63 -1.83 15.17
C LEU A 57 1.64 -0.78 14.71
N LYS A 58 2.86 -1.22 14.39
CA LYS A 58 3.93 -0.35 13.90
C LYS A 58 3.52 0.34 12.60
N LEU A 59 2.96 -0.40 11.64
CA LEU A 59 2.54 0.18 10.36
C LEU A 59 1.42 1.21 10.54
N SER A 60 0.43 0.93 11.39
CA SER A 60 -0.68 1.87 11.63
C SER A 60 -0.18 3.16 12.28
N TYR A 61 0.80 3.07 13.19
CA TYR A 61 1.42 4.26 13.79
C TYR A 61 2.29 5.05 12.81
N LEU A 62 3.01 4.37 11.92
CA LEU A 62 3.81 5.03 10.88
C LEU A 62 2.93 5.68 9.81
N ALA A 63 1.81 5.05 9.44
CA ALA A 63 0.80 5.59 8.53
C ALA A 63 0.25 6.93 9.04
N ALA A 64 -0.12 7.00 10.32
CA ALA A 64 -0.61 8.23 10.95
C ALA A 64 0.44 9.37 11.04
N LYS A 65 1.73 9.05 10.90
CA LYS A 65 2.83 10.01 11.03
C LYS A 65 3.38 10.54 9.72
N THR A 66 2.96 9.97 8.60
CA THR A 66 3.43 10.42 7.28
C THR A 66 2.56 11.56 6.77
N ASP A 67 3.18 12.51 6.07
CA ASP A 67 2.48 13.60 5.37
C ASP A 67 2.03 13.16 3.96
N ALA A 68 1.84 11.86 3.75
CA ALA A 68 1.50 11.30 2.45
C ALA A 68 -0.01 11.28 2.25
N ASP A 69 -0.46 11.68 1.06
CA ASP A 69 -1.86 11.68 0.65
C ASP A 69 -2.38 10.25 0.45
N TYR A 70 -1.54 9.32 -0.01
CA TYR A 70 -1.92 7.96 -0.37
C TYR A 70 -1.10 6.92 0.40
N LEU A 71 -1.80 6.04 1.10
CA LEU A 71 -1.24 4.96 1.90
C LEU A 71 -1.56 3.62 1.23
N VAL A 72 -0.63 3.08 0.44
CA VAL A 72 -0.81 1.77 -0.22
C VAL A 72 -0.44 0.67 0.77
N PHE A 73 -1.46 0.00 1.29
CA PHE A 73 -1.32 -0.97 2.37
C PHE A 73 -1.22 -2.40 1.80
N CYS A 74 0.00 -2.88 1.66
CA CYS A 74 0.28 -4.28 1.28
C CYS A 74 0.15 -5.18 2.51
N GLY A 75 -1.08 -5.39 2.96
CA GLY A 75 -1.45 -6.23 4.10
C GLY A 75 -2.85 -6.82 3.92
N VAL A 76 -3.55 -7.03 5.04
CA VAL A 76 -4.92 -7.56 5.06
C VAL A 76 -5.91 -6.50 5.53
N HIS A 77 -7.21 -6.76 5.32
CA HIS A 77 -8.29 -5.79 5.51
C HIS A 77 -8.28 -5.08 6.87
N PHE A 78 -8.20 -5.83 7.98
CA PHE A 78 -8.26 -5.25 9.32
C PHE A 78 -7.11 -4.26 9.59
N MET A 79 -5.94 -4.48 8.98
CA MET A 79 -4.79 -3.60 9.18
C MET A 79 -5.00 -2.26 8.47
N ALA A 80 -5.61 -2.29 7.29
CA ALA A 80 -5.95 -1.07 6.55
C ALA A 80 -7.02 -0.25 7.28
N GLU A 81 -8.00 -0.89 7.93
CA GLU A 81 -9.00 -0.20 8.76
C GLU A 81 -8.39 0.48 9.98
N VAL A 82 -7.47 -0.19 10.70
CA VAL A 82 -6.79 0.41 11.85
C VAL A 82 -5.93 1.59 11.43
N ALA A 83 -5.26 1.49 10.27
CA ALA A 83 -4.53 2.62 9.71
C ALA A 83 -5.47 3.77 9.34
N ASP A 84 -6.62 3.52 8.70
CA ASP A 84 -7.64 4.53 8.35
C ASP A 84 -8.16 5.27 9.60
N ILE A 85 -8.41 4.54 10.70
CA ILE A 85 -8.85 5.12 11.99
C ILE A 85 -7.79 6.06 12.59
N LEU A 86 -6.51 5.74 12.44
CA LEU A 86 -5.41 6.51 13.04
C LEU A 86 -4.87 7.62 12.12
N SER A 87 -5.17 7.55 10.82
CA SER A 87 -4.70 8.49 9.81
C SER A 87 -5.56 9.77 9.80
N SER A 88 -5.03 10.83 9.18
CA SER A 88 -5.75 12.09 9.02
C SER A 88 -6.85 11.95 7.95
N PRO A 89 -7.98 12.69 8.04
CA PRO A 89 -9.08 12.60 7.07
C PRO A 89 -8.69 12.85 5.60
N GLU A 90 -7.59 13.56 5.37
CA GLU A 90 -7.04 13.87 4.05
C GLU A 90 -6.25 12.70 3.44
N GLN A 91 -5.84 11.72 4.26
CA GLN A 91 -5.08 10.56 3.83
C GLN A 91 -6.02 9.48 3.31
N ILE A 92 -5.63 8.86 2.19
CA ILE A 92 -6.42 7.84 1.52
C ILE A 92 -5.70 6.49 1.67
N ALA A 93 -6.27 5.60 2.47
CA ALA A 93 -5.84 4.22 2.57
C ALA A 93 -6.31 3.40 1.35
N ILE A 94 -5.37 2.72 0.70
CA ILE A 94 -5.61 1.86 -0.47
C ILE A 94 -5.16 0.46 -0.10
N LEU A 95 -6.11 -0.48 -0.07
CA LEU A 95 -5.82 -1.90 0.02
C LEU A 95 -5.83 -2.47 -1.41
N PRO A 96 -4.69 -2.94 -1.95
CA PRO A 96 -4.64 -3.43 -3.32
C PRO A 96 -5.62 -4.58 -3.57
N ASP A 97 -5.72 -5.50 -2.61
CA ASP A 97 -6.59 -6.68 -2.70
C ASP A 97 -7.58 -6.72 -1.54
N LEU A 98 -8.86 -6.46 -1.84
CA LEU A 98 -9.93 -6.54 -0.85
C LEU A 98 -10.20 -7.99 -0.39
N ALA A 99 -9.76 -9.00 -1.14
CA ALA A 99 -9.85 -10.40 -0.74
C ALA A 99 -8.71 -10.82 0.21
N ALA A 100 -7.75 -9.94 0.50
CA ALA A 100 -6.67 -10.21 1.46
C ALA A 100 -7.22 -10.23 2.90
N GLY A 101 -7.42 -11.46 3.41
CA GLY A 101 -7.90 -11.77 4.76
C GLY A 101 -6.81 -12.26 5.70
#